data_AF-A0A0J6UQU7-F1
#
_entry.id   AF-A0A0J6UQU7-F1
#
_cell.length_a   1.000
_cell.length_b   1.000
_cell.length_c   1.000
_cell.angle_alpha   90.00
_cell.angle_beta   90.00
_cell.angle_gamma   90.00
#
_symmetry.space_group_name_H-M   'P 1'
#
loop_
_entity.id
_entity.type
_entity.pdbx_description
1 polymer ?
#
loop_
_entity_poly.entity_id
_entity_poly.type
_entity_poly.pdbx_seq_one_letter_code
_entity_poly.pdbx_strand_id
1 'polypeptide(L)'
;MEMQGLPYGPKARLVLLHLCTEAVRQRSPTVEVADSLSGFMREMGFAVTGGERGTIRQFKEQLHRLAACTMQIGLWDGQSRSSTITMPPFRQLDLWRSSGQDGIAWSKTVQFHQDFYDNLVQHALPVDIRAARAFSGSARKLDLLFWIGYRLRSLQRPLRLSWDTVHKQFGADNASLRSFRQAFKADVAHVKEVFPKLPISLDEAGLQLMPTDPGTLLVPPKPARRKAAAAGRGAV
;
A
#
# COMPACT_ATOMS: atom_id res chain seq x y z
N MET A 1 15.34 -18.04 -18.80
CA MET A 1 14.68 -18.01 -17.48
C MET A 1 15.47 -17.02 -16.63
N GLU A 2 14.86 -15.91 -16.20
CA GLU A 2 15.54 -14.85 -15.44
C GLU A 2 15.37 -15.10 -13.93
N MET A 3 16.44 -14.89 -13.16
CA MET A 3 16.40 -14.98 -11.70
C MET A 3 15.52 -13.86 -11.13
N GLN A 4 14.49 -14.22 -10.37
CA GLN A 4 13.64 -13.25 -9.69
C GLN A 4 14.26 -12.87 -8.34
N GLY A 5 14.40 -11.57 -8.08
CA GLY A 5 14.74 -11.09 -6.74
C GLY A 5 13.49 -10.74 -5.93
N LEU A 6 13.68 -10.22 -4.72
CA LEU A 6 12.57 -9.81 -3.86
C LEU A 6 11.77 -8.64 -4.45
N PRO A 7 10.45 -8.57 -4.20
CA PRO A 7 9.64 -7.40 -4.55
C PRO A 7 10.03 -6.18 -3.71
N TYR A 8 10.07 -4.99 -4.31
CA TYR A 8 10.53 -3.77 -3.65
C TYR A 8 9.85 -2.48 -4.17
N GLY A 9 10.11 -1.39 -3.45
CA GLY A 9 9.65 -0.06 -3.83
C GLY A 9 8.13 0.14 -3.70
N PRO A 10 7.62 1.30 -4.16
CA PRO A 10 6.22 1.67 -4.00
C PRO A 10 5.28 0.89 -4.92
N LYS A 11 5.78 0.45 -6.09
CA LYS A 11 4.97 -0.32 -7.06
C LYS A 11 4.49 -1.64 -6.48
N ALA A 12 5.41 -2.45 -5.94
CA ALA A 12 5.04 -3.73 -5.33
C ALA A 12 4.04 -3.56 -4.17
N ARG A 13 4.26 -2.56 -3.31
CA ARG A 13 3.36 -2.23 -2.19
C ARG A 13 1.95 -1.89 -2.66
N LEU A 14 1.84 -1.04 -3.69
CA LEU A 14 0.53 -0.65 -4.24
C LEU A 14 -0.18 -1.78 -4.96
N VAL A 15 0.57 -2.65 -5.66
CA VAL A 15 0.00 -3.86 -6.27
C VAL A 15 -0.59 -4.77 -5.20
N LEU A 16 0.19 -5.09 -4.15
CA LEU A 16 -0.28 -5.93 -3.07
C LEU A 16 -1.48 -5.32 -2.34
N LEU A 17 -1.41 -4.02 -2.01
CA LEU A 17 -2.53 -3.30 -1.39
C LEU A 17 -3.80 -3.40 -2.25
N HIS A 18 -3.68 -3.15 -3.55
CA HIS A 18 -4.82 -3.17 -4.46
C HIS A 18 -5.42 -4.58 -4.58
N LEU A 19 -4.58 -5.61 -4.77
CA LEU A 19 -5.04 -7.00 -4.83
C LEU A 19 -5.75 -7.42 -3.53
N CYS A 20 -5.19 -7.07 -2.37
CA CYS A 20 -5.81 -7.32 -1.07
C CYS A 20 -7.15 -6.59 -0.94
N THR A 21 -7.23 -5.34 -1.42
CA THR A 21 -8.47 -4.56 -1.44
C THR A 21 -9.54 -5.23 -2.29
N GLU A 22 -9.16 -5.73 -3.47
CA GLU A 22 -10.06 -6.48 -4.35
C GLU A 22 -10.54 -7.78 -3.72
N ALA A 23 -9.67 -8.53 -3.03
CA ALA A 23 -10.04 -9.75 -2.33
C ALA A 23 -11.08 -9.51 -1.24
N VAL A 24 -10.89 -8.46 -0.44
CA VAL A 24 -11.85 -8.07 0.59
C VAL A 24 -13.16 -7.56 -0.02
N ARG A 25 -13.08 -6.77 -1.11
CA ARG A 25 -14.25 -6.22 -1.81
C ARG A 25 -15.11 -7.30 -2.45
N GLN A 26 -14.48 -8.24 -3.15
CA GLN A 26 -15.13 -9.36 -3.83
C GLN A 26 -15.48 -10.50 -2.87
N ARG A 27 -14.95 -10.48 -1.63
CA ARG A 27 -15.10 -11.53 -0.61
C ARG A 27 -14.74 -12.91 -1.15
N SER A 28 -13.65 -12.96 -1.92
CA SER A 28 -13.19 -14.17 -2.59
C SER A 28 -11.66 -14.27 -2.56
N PRO A 29 -11.10 -15.48 -2.30
CA PRO A 29 -9.67 -15.74 -2.47
C PRO A 29 -9.25 -15.76 -3.95
N THR A 30 -10.21 -15.80 -4.88
CA THR A 30 -9.99 -15.72 -6.32
C THR A 30 -10.60 -14.40 -6.81
N VAL A 31 -9.75 -13.46 -7.21
CA VAL A 31 -10.17 -12.10 -7.56
C VAL A 31 -9.99 -11.82 -9.04
N GLU A 32 -10.95 -11.13 -9.63
CA GLU A 32 -10.79 -10.53 -10.95
C GLU A 32 -10.18 -9.13 -10.85
N VAL A 33 -9.21 -8.83 -11.71
CA VAL A 33 -8.57 -7.51 -11.82
C VAL A 33 -8.94 -6.82 -13.12
N ALA A 34 -8.52 -5.55 -13.27
CA ALA A 34 -8.80 -4.73 -14.44
C ALA A 34 -8.49 -5.41 -15.79
N ASP A 35 -9.28 -5.02 -16.80
CA ASP A 35 -9.24 -5.61 -18.15
C ASP A 35 -7.90 -5.49 -18.86
N SER A 36 -7.05 -4.56 -18.42
CA SER A 36 -5.71 -4.39 -18.95
C SER A 36 -4.74 -3.96 -17.86
N LEU A 37 -3.46 -4.28 -18.08
CA LEU A 37 -2.35 -3.79 -17.28
C LEU A 37 -2.37 -2.26 -17.12
N SER A 38 -2.71 -1.55 -18.20
CA SER A 38 -2.78 -0.09 -18.19
C SER A 38 -3.95 0.42 -17.33
N GLY A 39 -5.10 -0.26 -17.36
CA GLY A 39 -6.22 0.01 -16.46
C GLY A 39 -5.80 -0.17 -15.00
N PHE A 40 -5.20 -1.32 -14.70
CA PHE A 40 -4.71 -1.67 -13.37
C PHE A 40 -3.70 -0.63 -12.83
N MET A 41 -2.72 -0.22 -13.65
CA MET A 41 -1.76 0.82 -13.27
C MET A 41 -2.43 2.16 -12.93
N ARG A 42 -3.44 2.58 -13.71
CA ARG A 42 -4.20 3.82 -13.45
C ARG A 42 -4.99 3.73 -12.15
N GLU A 43 -5.55 2.57 -11.83
CA GLU A 43 -6.23 2.33 -10.55
C GLU A 43 -5.30 2.42 -9.33
N MET A 44 -3.98 2.32 -9.51
CA MET A 44 -2.99 2.57 -8.46
C MET A 44 -2.36 3.96 -8.54
N GLY A 45 -2.83 4.83 -9.44
CA GLY A 45 -2.33 6.19 -9.59
C GLY A 45 -0.98 6.29 -10.31
N PHE A 46 -0.57 5.25 -11.04
CA PHE A 46 0.63 5.31 -11.87
C PHE A 46 0.34 5.89 -13.25
N ALA A 47 1.24 6.74 -13.73
CA ALA A 47 1.29 7.11 -15.14
C ALA A 47 1.58 5.85 -15.99
N VAL A 48 0.92 5.72 -17.14
CA VAL A 48 1.13 4.61 -18.07
C VAL A 48 2.04 5.09 -19.19
N THR A 49 3.32 4.71 -19.12
CA THR A 49 4.34 5.12 -20.09
C THR A 49 5.11 3.90 -20.59
N GLY A 50 5.28 3.82 -21.91
CA GLY A 50 6.06 2.78 -22.58
C GLY A 50 7.55 3.13 -22.70
N GLY A 51 8.29 2.30 -23.44
CA GLY A 51 9.72 2.47 -23.67
C GLY A 51 10.60 1.87 -22.58
N GLU A 52 11.92 1.92 -22.79
CA GLU A 52 12.92 1.25 -21.95
C GLU A 52 12.91 1.73 -20.49
N ARG A 53 12.64 3.03 -20.29
CA ARG A 53 12.52 3.70 -18.98
C ARG A 53 11.06 3.90 -18.55
N GLY A 54 10.12 3.30 -19.28
CA GLY A 54 8.69 3.42 -19.02
C GLY A 54 8.25 2.74 -17.72
N THR A 55 7.16 3.24 -17.16
CA THR A 55 6.55 2.70 -15.93
C THR A 55 6.00 1.28 -16.12
N ILE A 56 5.59 0.91 -17.33
CA ILE A 56 5.03 -0.42 -17.65
C ILE A 56 6.05 -1.52 -17.36
N ARG A 57 7.31 -1.36 -17.80
CA ARG A 57 8.37 -2.36 -17.62
C ARG A 57 8.65 -2.58 -16.13
N GLN A 58 8.88 -1.49 -15.39
CA GLN A 58 9.14 -1.55 -13.95
C GLN A 58 7.96 -2.15 -13.18
N PHE A 59 6.74 -1.87 -13.62
CA PHE A 59 5.55 -2.45 -13.00
C PHE A 59 5.47 -3.97 -13.24
N LYS A 60 5.65 -4.43 -14.49
CA LYS A 60 5.68 -5.86 -14.82
C LYS A 60 6.76 -6.60 -14.03
N GLU A 61 7.95 -6.00 -13.90
CA GLU A 61 9.03 -6.56 -13.09
C GLU A 61 8.58 -6.78 -11.63
N GLN A 62 7.98 -5.78 -10.98
CA GLN A 62 7.50 -5.94 -9.60
C GLN A 62 6.35 -6.93 -9.49
N LEU A 63 5.50 -7.03 -10.50
CA LEU A 63 4.43 -8.02 -10.54
C LEU A 63 4.99 -9.45 -10.61
N HIS A 64 6.00 -9.69 -11.45
CA HIS A 64 6.66 -11.00 -11.53
C HIS A 64 7.37 -11.37 -10.21
N ARG A 65 8.07 -10.41 -9.60
CA ARG A 65 8.71 -10.60 -8.29
C ARG A 65 7.69 -10.94 -7.20
N LEU A 66 6.52 -10.30 -7.20
CA LEU A 66 5.42 -10.62 -6.28
C LEU A 66 4.84 -12.00 -6.53
N ALA A 67 4.64 -12.38 -7.80
CA ALA A 67 4.13 -13.69 -8.18
C ALA A 67 5.05 -14.84 -7.75
N ALA A 68 6.37 -14.60 -7.74
CA ALA A 68 7.37 -15.57 -7.32
C ALA A 68 7.74 -15.49 -5.82
N CYS A 69 7.13 -14.58 -5.06
CA CYS A 69 7.50 -14.34 -3.67
C CYS A 69 6.87 -15.39 -2.72
N THR A 70 7.70 -15.94 -1.83
CA THR A 70 7.25 -16.74 -0.68
C THR A 70 7.70 -16.04 0.60
N MET A 71 6.82 -15.99 1.60
CA MET A 71 7.15 -15.49 2.92
C MET A 71 7.30 -16.66 3.89
N GLN A 72 8.39 -16.67 4.65
CA GLN A 72 8.62 -17.61 5.73
C GLN A 72 8.98 -16.81 6.99
N ILE A 73 8.18 -16.98 8.03
CA ILE A 73 8.32 -16.29 9.30
C ILE A 73 8.67 -17.33 10.36
N GLY A 74 9.89 -17.25 10.87
CA GLY A 74 10.31 -17.99 12.05
C GLY A 74 9.94 -17.23 13.32
N LEU A 75 9.26 -17.89 14.25
CA LEU A 75 8.95 -17.38 15.58
C LEU A 75 9.74 -18.20 16.60
N TRP A 76 10.50 -17.52 17.45
CA TRP A 76 11.25 -18.14 18.54
C TRP A 76 11.00 -17.38 19.82
N ASP A 77 10.65 -18.11 20.89
CA ASP A 77 10.31 -17.53 22.19
C ASP A 77 11.53 -17.24 23.08
N GLY A 78 12.75 -17.51 22.60
CA GLY A 78 13.98 -17.31 23.36
C GLY A 78 14.31 -18.46 24.33
N GLN A 79 13.46 -19.47 24.44
CA GLN A 79 13.59 -20.52 25.46
C GLN A 79 13.56 -21.92 24.85
N SER A 80 12.43 -22.34 24.28
CA SER A 80 12.21 -23.75 23.92
C SER A 80 11.32 -23.98 22.71
N ARG A 81 10.52 -22.98 22.30
CA ARG A 81 9.60 -23.13 21.17
C ARG A 81 10.11 -22.34 19.99
N SER A 82 10.37 -23.07 18.92
CA SER A 82 10.49 -22.50 17.58
C SER A 82 9.30 -22.97 16.76
N SER A 83 8.68 -22.05 16.04
CA SER A 83 7.70 -22.39 15.02
C SER A 83 8.04 -21.64 13.74
N THR A 84 7.67 -22.22 12.61
CA THR A 84 7.86 -21.60 11.30
C THR A 84 6.53 -21.59 10.60
N ILE A 85 6.16 -20.43 10.07
CA ILE A 85 4.99 -20.24 9.23
C ILE A 85 5.49 -19.88 7.84
N THR A 86 5.24 -20.75 6.86
CA THR A 86 5.50 -20.46 5.44
C THR A 86 4.16 -20.16 4.78
N MET A 87 3.99 -18.94 4.30
CA MET A 87 2.73 -18.47 3.74
C MET A 87 3.01 -17.57 2.53
N PRO A 88 3.04 -18.11 1.29
CA PRO A 88 3.06 -17.26 0.11
C PRO A 88 1.76 -16.43 0.03
N PRO A 89 1.80 -15.21 -0.52
CA PRO A 89 0.59 -14.40 -0.66
C PRO A 89 -0.37 -14.97 -1.73
N PHE A 90 0.17 -15.54 -2.80
CA PHE A 90 -0.59 -16.04 -3.95
C PHE A 90 -0.37 -17.53 -4.13
N ARG A 91 -1.46 -18.25 -4.42
CA ARG A 91 -1.41 -19.62 -4.95
C ARG A 91 -1.14 -19.62 -6.45
N GLN A 92 -1.77 -18.68 -7.17
CA GLN A 92 -1.61 -18.52 -8.61
C GLN A 92 -1.78 -17.04 -8.99
N LEU A 93 -0.85 -16.51 -9.76
CA LEU A 93 -0.93 -15.15 -10.30
C LEU A 93 -0.65 -15.22 -11.81
N ASP A 94 -1.74 -15.38 -12.58
CA ASP A 94 -1.70 -15.40 -14.03
C ASP A 94 -2.42 -14.17 -14.55
N LEU A 95 -1.67 -13.12 -14.84
CA LEU A 95 -2.23 -11.84 -15.28
C LEU A 95 -1.76 -11.48 -16.69
N TRP A 96 -2.72 -11.13 -17.54
CA TRP A 96 -2.51 -10.59 -18.88
C TRP A 96 -1.54 -11.40 -19.76
N ARG A 97 -1.65 -12.73 -19.70
CA ARG A 97 -1.00 -13.64 -20.65
C ARG A 97 -1.64 -13.49 -22.03
N SER A 98 -0.83 -13.23 -23.06
CA SER A 98 -1.26 -13.27 -24.45
C SER A 98 -1.29 -14.72 -24.90
N SER A 99 -2.45 -15.23 -25.36
CA SER A 99 -2.44 -16.44 -26.18
C SER A 99 -1.96 -16.05 -27.59
N GLY A 100 -1.14 -16.90 -28.19
CA GLY A 100 -0.37 -16.59 -29.40
C GLY A 100 -1.17 -16.50 -30.71
N GLN A 101 -2.50 -16.36 -30.69
CA GLN A 101 -3.29 -16.33 -31.93
C GLN A 101 -4.29 -15.16 -32.03
N ASP A 102 -4.85 -14.64 -30.93
CA ASP A 102 -5.90 -13.60 -31.02
C ASP A 102 -5.63 -12.31 -30.23
N GLY A 103 -4.49 -12.17 -29.55
CA GLY A 103 -4.12 -10.95 -28.81
C GLY A 103 -5.01 -10.60 -27.60
N ILE A 104 -6.06 -11.39 -27.35
CA ILE A 104 -6.92 -11.28 -26.17
C ILE A 104 -6.12 -11.82 -24.97
N ALA A 105 -6.13 -11.07 -23.86
CA ALA A 105 -5.59 -11.51 -22.59
C ALA A 105 -6.69 -12.29 -21.83
N TRP A 106 -6.50 -13.60 -21.63
CA TRP A 106 -7.56 -14.47 -21.10
C TRP A 106 -7.56 -14.54 -19.57
N SER A 107 -6.41 -14.39 -18.93
CA SER A 107 -6.34 -14.51 -17.47
C SER A 107 -6.26 -13.13 -16.80
N LYS A 108 -7.34 -12.79 -16.09
CA LYS A 108 -7.50 -11.58 -15.27
C LYS A 108 -7.67 -11.95 -13.79
N THR A 109 -7.24 -13.16 -13.43
CA THR A 109 -7.57 -13.75 -12.14
C THR A 109 -6.31 -13.89 -11.30
N VAL A 110 -6.38 -13.47 -10.04
CA VAL A 110 -5.37 -13.76 -9.02
C VAL A 110 -5.99 -14.67 -7.98
N GLN A 111 -5.34 -15.79 -7.68
CA GLN A 111 -5.73 -16.69 -6.61
C GLN A 111 -4.77 -16.52 -5.42
N PHE A 112 -5.31 -16.09 -4.29
CA PHE A 112 -4.61 -15.99 -3.03
C PHE A 112 -4.36 -17.37 -2.42
N HIS A 113 -3.30 -17.49 -1.62
CA HIS A 113 -3.18 -18.63 -0.71
C HIS A 113 -4.30 -18.55 0.35
N GLN A 114 -4.91 -19.69 0.68
CA GLN A 114 -6.10 -19.71 1.55
C GLN A 114 -5.80 -19.08 2.92
N ASP A 115 -4.73 -19.52 3.59
CA ASP A 115 -4.34 -18.98 4.89
C ASP A 115 -4.04 -17.48 4.85
N PHE A 116 -3.48 -16.99 3.74
CA PHE A 116 -3.22 -15.56 3.56
C PHE A 116 -4.52 -14.78 3.41
N TYR A 117 -5.45 -15.28 2.59
CA TYR A 117 -6.77 -14.68 2.41
C TYR A 117 -7.56 -14.65 3.72
N ASP A 118 -7.57 -15.75 4.49
CA ASP A 118 -8.30 -15.81 5.76
C ASP A 118 -7.73 -14.82 6.78
N ASN A 119 -6.40 -14.72 6.88
CA ASN A 119 -5.74 -13.70 7.69
C ASN A 119 -6.06 -12.29 7.21
N LEU A 120 -6.07 -12.06 5.89
CA LEU A 120 -6.41 -10.77 5.31
C LEU A 120 -7.84 -10.37 5.68
N VAL A 121 -8.84 -11.23 5.50
CA VAL A 121 -10.24 -10.92 5.82
C VAL A 121 -10.43 -10.59 7.29
N GLN A 122 -9.73 -11.30 8.19
CA GLN A 122 -9.84 -11.09 9.63
C GLN A 122 -9.13 -9.82 10.12
N HIS A 123 -8.03 -9.42 9.46
CA HIS A 123 -7.12 -8.41 9.99
C HIS A 123 -6.88 -7.21 9.08
N ALA A 124 -7.53 -7.15 7.91
CA ALA A 124 -7.38 -6.10 6.91
C ALA A 124 -7.48 -4.71 7.53
N LEU A 125 -6.52 -3.85 7.17
CA LEU A 125 -6.54 -2.44 7.51
C LEU A 125 -7.38 -1.67 6.50
N PRO A 126 -8.35 -0.84 6.93
CA PRO A 126 -8.99 0.10 6.03
C PRO A 126 -7.94 1.15 5.60
N VAL A 127 -7.55 1.11 4.33
CA VAL A 127 -6.62 2.08 3.75
C VAL A 127 -7.36 2.92 2.71
N ASP A 128 -7.28 4.25 2.83
CA ASP A 128 -7.81 5.12 1.79
C ASP A 128 -6.92 5.05 0.54
N ILE A 129 -7.46 4.47 -0.54
CA ILE A 129 -6.74 4.31 -1.80
C ILE A 129 -6.29 5.65 -2.40
N ARG A 130 -7.02 6.76 -2.13
CA ARG A 130 -6.63 8.09 -2.62
C ARG A 130 -5.36 8.57 -1.94
N ALA A 131 -5.22 8.30 -0.64
CA ALA A 131 -3.99 8.61 0.10
C ALA A 131 -2.83 7.73 -0.36
N ALA A 132 -3.06 6.43 -0.55
CA ALA A 132 -2.04 5.53 -1.09
C ALA A 132 -1.57 5.98 -2.48
N ARG A 133 -2.48 6.41 -3.35
CA ARG A 133 -2.16 7.00 -4.67
C ARG A 133 -1.33 8.27 -4.56
N ALA A 134 -1.64 9.16 -3.61
CA ALA A 134 -0.88 10.38 -3.38
C ALA A 134 0.60 10.11 -3.00
N PHE A 135 0.87 8.94 -2.43
CA PHE A 135 2.23 8.52 -2.03
C PHE A 135 2.85 7.48 -2.97
N SER A 136 2.30 7.27 -4.16
CA SER A 136 2.75 6.25 -5.13
C SER A 136 4.21 6.37 -5.57
N GLY A 137 4.83 7.54 -5.39
CA GLY A 137 6.25 7.78 -5.67
C GLY A 137 7.21 7.40 -4.54
N SER A 138 6.74 7.01 -3.35
CA SER A 138 7.61 6.79 -2.19
C SER A 138 7.20 5.58 -1.35
N ALA A 139 8.08 4.57 -1.32
CA ALA A 139 7.90 3.38 -0.49
C ALA A 139 7.79 3.73 1.01
N ARG A 140 8.67 4.62 1.49
CA ARG A 140 8.69 5.03 2.91
C ARG A 140 7.43 5.75 3.34
N LYS A 141 6.83 6.58 2.47
CA LYS A 141 5.55 7.24 2.77
C LYS A 141 4.39 6.24 2.82
N LEU A 142 4.37 5.25 1.94
CA LEU A 142 3.38 4.16 1.99
C LEU A 142 3.54 3.33 3.27
N ASP A 143 4.77 2.96 3.62
CA ASP A 143 5.06 2.23 4.86
C ASP A 143 4.63 3.05 6.09
N LEU A 144 4.89 4.36 6.08
CA LEU A 144 4.43 5.25 7.14
C LEU A 144 2.89 5.29 7.22
N LEU A 145 2.19 5.38 6.08
CA LEU A 145 0.73 5.33 6.04
C LEU A 145 0.20 4.02 6.66
N PHE A 146 0.72 2.87 6.25
CA PHE A 146 0.29 1.57 6.76
C PHE A 146 0.64 1.39 8.24
N TRP A 147 1.83 1.85 8.64
CA TRP A 147 2.29 1.76 10.03
C TRP A 147 1.42 2.60 10.97
N ILE A 148 1.10 3.85 10.60
CA ILE A 148 0.21 4.69 11.41
C ILE A 148 -1.18 4.05 11.46
N GLY A 149 -1.72 3.62 10.33
CA GLY A 149 -3.03 2.97 10.26
C GLY A 149 -3.12 1.74 11.15
N TYR A 150 -2.10 0.90 11.14
CA TYR A 150 -1.98 -0.24 12.03
C TYR A 150 -1.98 0.17 13.50
N ARG A 151 -1.11 1.10 13.88
CA ARG A 151 -0.93 1.53 15.27
C ARG A 151 -2.19 2.16 15.82
N LEU A 152 -2.85 3.04 15.08
CA LEU A 152 -4.04 3.75 15.56
C LEU A 152 -5.20 2.81 15.94
N ARG A 153 -5.29 1.60 15.38
CA ARG A 153 -6.34 0.64 15.77
C ARG A 153 -6.23 0.13 17.20
N SER A 154 -5.02 0.10 17.77
CA SER A 154 -4.77 -0.49 19.09
C SER A 154 -4.06 0.45 20.06
N LEU A 155 -3.74 1.68 19.65
CA LEU A 155 -3.00 2.63 20.46
C LEU A 155 -3.89 3.27 21.54
N GLN A 156 -3.71 2.86 22.79
CA GLN A 156 -4.47 3.37 23.93
C GLN A 156 -3.79 4.54 24.67
N ARG A 157 -2.47 4.71 24.49
CA ARG A 157 -1.66 5.74 25.15
C ARG A 157 -0.70 6.36 24.15
N PRO A 158 -0.19 7.57 24.39
CA PRO A 158 0.83 8.19 23.53
C PRO A 158 2.01 7.25 23.28
N LEU A 159 2.34 7.02 22.00
CA LEU A 159 3.51 6.27 21.58
C LEU A 159 4.66 7.23 21.33
N ARG A 160 5.75 7.04 22.07
CA ARG A 160 7.01 7.74 21.83
C ARG A 160 8.04 6.77 21.29
N LEU A 161 8.64 7.10 20.15
CA LEU A 161 9.74 6.35 19.55
C LEU A 161 10.97 7.24 19.43
N SER A 162 12.14 6.72 19.82
CA SER A 162 13.40 7.41 19.60
C SER A 162 13.74 7.44 18.11
N TRP A 163 14.59 8.38 17.71
CA TRP A 163 15.08 8.43 16.32
C TRP A 163 15.79 7.14 15.88
N ASP A 164 16.49 6.44 16.79
CA ASP A 164 17.10 5.14 16.50
C ASP A 164 16.03 4.08 16.19
N THR A 165 14.96 4.01 16.97
CA THR A 165 13.86 3.06 16.72
C THR A 165 13.13 3.38 15.41
N VAL A 166 12.89 4.66 15.11
CA VAL A 166 12.27 5.09 13.85
C VAL A 166 13.18 4.76 12.65
N HIS A 167 14.49 4.97 12.80
CA HIS A 167 15.49 4.63 11.77
C HIS A 167 15.56 3.14 11.50
N LYS A 168 15.55 2.29 12.53
CA LYS A 168 15.47 0.83 12.38
C LYS A 168 14.22 0.37 11.60
N GLN A 169 13.12 1.13 11.64
CA GLN A 169 11.88 0.78 10.95
C GLN A 169 11.81 1.33 9.51
N PHE A 170 12.34 2.52 9.24
CA PHE A 170 12.14 3.24 7.97
C PHE A 170 13.43 3.66 7.26
N GLY A 171 14.58 3.45 7.88
CA GLY A 171 15.88 4.00 7.49
C GLY A 171 16.85 3.00 6.87
N ALA A 172 16.39 1.80 6.50
CA ALA A 172 17.25 0.73 5.96
C ALA A 172 18.15 1.21 4.80
N ASP A 173 17.62 2.05 3.91
CA ASP A 173 18.35 2.56 2.74
C ASP A 173 19.20 3.80 3.03
N ASN A 174 19.29 4.25 4.29
CA ASN A 174 20.01 5.46 4.67
C ASN A 174 20.85 5.24 5.93
N ALA A 175 22.15 5.02 5.76
CA ALA A 175 23.06 4.82 6.89
C ALA A 175 23.19 6.04 7.83
N SER A 176 22.93 7.26 7.35
CA SER A 176 23.11 8.49 8.13
C SER A 176 21.83 8.90 8.84
N LEU A 177 21.82 8.76 10.17
CA LEU A 177 20.70 9.16 11.01
C LEU A 177 20.31 10.63 10.82
N ARG A 178 21.28 11.54 10.61
CA ARG A 178 21.02 12.96 10.38
C ARG A 178 20.21 13.18 9.10
N SER A 179 20.67 12.63 7.98
CA SER A 179 19.98 12.81 6.70
C SER A 179 18.63 12.08 6.68
N PHE A 180 18.54 10.94 7.38
CA PHE A 180 17.27 10.24 7.59
C PHE A 180 16.26 11.11 8.35
N ARG A 181 16.66 11.73 9.46
CA ARG A 181 15.79 12.64 10.23
C ARG A 181 15.21 13.75 9.35
N GLN A 182 16.02 14.35 8.48
CA GLN A 182 15.57 15.39 7.55
C GLN A 182 14.55 14.85 6.54
N ALA A 183 14.86 13.73 5.90
CA ALA A 183 13.96 13.12 4.91
C ALA A 183 12.64 12.65 5.56
N PHE A 184 12.71 12.04 6.75
CA PHE A 184 11.54 11.57 7.49
C PHE A 184 10.66 12.72 7.97
N LYS A 185 11.25 13.84 8.41
CA LYS A 185 10.50 15.08 8.72
C LYS A 185 9.71 15.57 7.51
N ALA A 186 10.32 15.59 6.32
CA ALA A 186 9.63 15.96 5.08
C ALA A 186 8.51 14.97 4.72
N ASP A 187 8.73 13.66 4.91
CA ASP A 187 7.70 12.66 4.67
C ASP A 187 6.49 12.82 5.59
N VAL A 188 6.71 13.04 6.89
CA VAL A 188 5.63 13.31 7.84
C VAL A 188 4.89 14.60 7.48
N ALA A 189 5.60 15.64 7.03
CA ALA A 189 4.95 16.86 6.55
C ALA A 189 3.99 16.58 5.39
N HIS A 190 4.43 15.82 4.37
CA HIS A 190 3.57 15.44 3.23
C HIS A 190 2.39 14.57 3.68
N VAL A 191 2.57 13.68 4.66
CA VAL A 191 1.46 12.89 5.23
C VAL A 191 0.45 13.81 5.92
N LYS A 192 0.90 14.84 6.65
CA LYS A 192 0.03 15.82 7.31
C LYS A 192 -0.67 16.76 6.32
N GLU A 193 -0.13 16.98 5.12
CA GLU A 193 -0.87 17.69 4.06
C GLU A 193 -2.12 16.92 3.63
N VAL A 194 -2.02 15.59 3.52
CA VAL A 194 -3.16 14.72 3.20
C VAL A 194 -4.07 14.52 4.41
N PHE A 195 -3.49 14.44 5.61
CA PHE A 195 -4.22 14.21 6.87
C PHE A 195 -3.88 15.29 7.93
N PRO A 196 -4.46 16.51 7.82
CA PRO A 196 -4.09 17.62 8.70
C PRO A 196 -4.37 17.38 10.18
N LYS A 197 -5.35 16.52 10.49
CA LYS A 197 -5.75 16.17 11.86
C LYS A 197 -4.95 15.01 12.47
N LEU A 198 -4.02 14.43 11.71
CA LEU A 198 -3.23 13.31 12.19
C LEU A 198 -2.33 13.75 13.37
N PRO A 199 -2.48 13.15 14.57
CA PRO A 199 -1.79 13.61 15.77
C PRO A 199 -0.39 13.01 15.89
N ILE A 200 0.40 13.22 14.83
CA ILE A 200 1.82 12.89 14.76
C ILE A 200 2.65 14.16 14.91
N SER A 201 3.65 14.11 15.77
CA SER A 201 4.64 15.16 15.97
C SER A 201 6.05 14.58 15.98
N LEU A 202 7.01 15.42 15.59
CA LEU A 202 8.43 15.09 15.57
C LEU A 202 9.18 16.16 16.37
N ASP A 203 10.10 15.73 17.22
CA ASP A 203 10.97 16.61 18.01
C ASP A 203 12.42 16.09 18.03
N GLU A 204 13.26 16.68 18.88
CA GLU A 204 14.67 16.29 18.98
C GLU A 204 14.88 14.85 19.49
N ALA A 205 13.96 14.34 20.31
CA ALA A 205 14.06 12.98 20.85
C ALA A 205 13.45 11.93 19.90
N GLY A 206 12.48 12.28 19.07
CA GLY A 206 11.98 11.37 18.03
C GLY A 206 10.57 11.65 17.55
N LEU A 207 9.82 10.58 17.36
CA LEU A 207 8.42 10.61 16.92
C LEU A 207 7.50 10.41 18.10
N GLN A 208 6.44 11.21 18.14
CA GLN A 208 5.31 11.01 19.05
C GLN A 208 4.01 10.86 18.24
N LEU A 209 3.25 9.83 18.57
CA LEU A 209 1.93 9.56 18.00
C LEU A 209 0.91 9.48 19.13
N MET A 210 -0.13 10.29 19.08
CA MET A 210 -1.20 10.26 20.07
C MET A 210 -2.34 9.32 19.63
N PRO A 211 -3.05 8.68 20.58
CA PRO A 211 -4.30 7.98 20.28
C PRO A 211 -5.29 8.90 19.58
N THR A 212 -5.97 8.39 18.56
CA THR A 212 -7.09 9.05 17.89
C THR A 212 -7.94 8.03 17.15
N ASP A 213 -9.09 8.45 16.66
CA ASP A 213 -9.92 7.63 15.79
C ASP A 213 -9.15 7.27 14.50
N PRO A 214 -9.03 5.98 14.13
CA PRO A 214 -8.48 5.55 12.85
C PRO A 214 -9.11 6.24 11.63
N GLY A 215 -10.36 6.74 11.76
CA GLY A 215 -11.02 7.56 10.73
C GLY A 215 -10.26 8.83 10.34
N THR A 216 -9.30 9.29 11.15
CA THR A 216 -8.39 10.40 10.82
C THR A 216 -7.47 10.14 9.62
N LEU A 217 -7.30 8.86 9.23
CA LEU A 217 -6.58 8.44 8.03
C LEU A 217 -7.49 8.21 6.81
N LEU A 218 -8.70 8.75 6.84
CA LEU A 218 -9.60 8.79 5.68
C LEU A 218 -9.57 10.18 5.05
N VAL A 219 -9.41 10.22 3.73
CA VAL A 219 -9.46 11.49 3.00
C VAL A 219 -10.93 11.94 2.97
N PRO A 220 -11.28 13.14 3.44
CA PRO A 220 -12.68 13.58 3.42
C PRO A 220 -13.22 13.61 1.98
N PRO A 221 -14.50 13.27 1.76
CA PRO A 221 -15.11 13.37 0.44
C PRO A 221 -15.08 14.83 -0.03
N LYS A 222 -14.83 15.05 -1.32
CA LYS A 222 -14.86 16.41 -1.90
C LYS A 222 -16.29 16.95 -1.73
N PRO A 223 -16.49 18.15 -1.15
CA PRO A 223 -17.84 18.69 -0.98
C PRO A 223 -18.51 18.80 -2.35
N ALA A 224 -19.75 18.29 -2.45
CA ALA A 224 -20.51 18.34 -3.68
C ALA A 224 -20.68 19.80 -4.10
N ARG A 225 -20.31 20.12 -5.35
CA ARG A 225 -20.49 21.46 -5.92
C ARG A 225 -22.00 21.69 -5.99
N ARG A 226 -22.55 22.54 -5.10
CA ARG A 226 -23.96 22.96 -5.16
C ARG A 226 -24.21 23.55 -6.55
N LYS A 227 -24.97 22.86 -7.41
CA LYS A 227 -25.49 23.46 -8.64
C LYS A 227 -26.34 24.64 -8.20
N ALA A 228 -25.94 25.86 -8.56
CA ALA A 228 -26.80 27.03 -8.42
C ALA A 228 -28.07 26.74 -9.22
N ALA A 229 -29.21 26.64 -8.53
CA ALA A 229 -30.50 26.58 -9.19
C ALA A 229 -30.66 27.92 -9.93
N ALA A 230 -30.60 27.88 -11.25
CA ALA A 230 -31.07 28.98 -12.07
C ALA A 230 -32.58 29.07 -11.86
N ALA A 231 -32.99 29.91 -10.90
CA ALA A 231 -34.37 30.34 -10.78
C ALA A 231 -34.69 31.15 -12.04
N GLY A 232 -35.39 30.52 -12.98
CA GLY A 232 -35.96 31.19 -14.15
C GLY A 232 -36.85 32.32 -13.68
N ARG A 233 -36.44 33.56 -13.95
CA ARG A 233 -37.35 34.70 -14.01
C ARG A 233 -38.14 34.57 -15.31
N GLY A 234 -39.33 34.00 -15.20
CA GLY A 234 -40.37 34.02 -16.23
C GLY A 234 -41.67 34.49 -15.61
N ALA A 235 -41.79 35.81 -15.44
CA ALA A 235 -43.04 36.54 -15.22
C ALA A 235 -42.70 38.03 -15.34
N VAL A 236 -42.98 38.66 -16.47
CA VAL A 236 -44.20 39.43 -16.83
C VAL A 236 -44.05 39.80 -18.30
#